data_AF-A0A5C1Q6F0-F1
#
_entry.id   AF-A0A5C1Q6F0-F1
#
_cell.length_a   1.000
_cell.length_b   1.000
_cell.length_c   1.000
_cell.angle_alpha   90.00
_cell.angle_beta   90.00
_cell.angle_gamma   90.00
#
_symmetry.space_group_name_H-M   'P 1'
#
loop_
_entity.id
_entity.type
_entity.pdbx_description
1 polymer ?
#
loop_
_entity_poly.entity_id
_entity_poly.type
_entity_poly.pdbx_seq_one_letter_code
_entity_poly.pdbx_strand_id
1 'polypeptide(L)' 'MPLLPDCKETTRLVLEGEDRQLRLLERAGVRLHWRMCAGCARFGRQVELMREAMGSWRRHAEPRENEPGE' A
#
# COMPACT_ATOMS: atom_id res chain seq x y z
N MET A 1 -18.71 4.38 -9.96
CA MET A 1 -17.65 4.74 -9.01
C MET A 1 -17.49 6.24 -9.09
N PRO A 2 -17.74 6.98 -8.00
CA PRO A 2 -17.63 8.43 -7.99
C PRO A 2 -16.20 8.84 -8.36
N LEU A 3 -16.05 9.97 -9.06
CA LEU A 3 -14.73 10.49 -9.46
C LEU A 3 -13.89 10.94 -8.26
N LEU A 4 -14.53 11.19 -7.12
CA LEU A 4 -13.89 11.51 -5.85
C LEU A 4 -14.45 10.59 -4.75
N PRO A 5 -13.68 9.60 -4.28
CA PRO A 5 -14.13 8.70 -3.22
C PRO A 5 -14.24 9.44 -1.88
N ASP A 6 -15.11 8.96 -1.00
CA ASP A 6 -15.14 9.38 0.41
C ASP A 6 -14.01 8.71 1.21
N CYS A 7 -13.93 8.98 2.51
CA CYS A 7 -12.89 8.39 3.37
C CYS A 7 -12.94 6.85 3.40
N LYS A 8 -14.15 6.26 3.43
CA LYS A 8 -14.36 4.80 3.50
C LYS A 8 -14.00 4.13 2.19
N GLU A 9 -14.40 4.74 1.07
CA GLU A 9 -14.05 4.24 -0.25
C GLU A 9 -12.54 4.40 -0.52
N THR A 10 -11.93 5.49 -0.04
CA THR A 10 -10.48 5.71 -0.14
C THR A 10 -9.70 4.64 0.62
N THR A 11 -10.04 4.36 1.89
CA THR A 11 -9.34 3.33 2.66
C THR A 11 -9.52 1.95 2.03
N ARG A 12 -10.73 1.64 1.54
CA ARG A 12 -11.01 0.42 0.80
C ARG A 12 -10.15 0.30 -0.46
N LEU A 13 -10.09 1.34 -1.31
CA LEU A 13 -9.28 1.34 -2.53
C LEU A 13 -7.79 1.21 -2.22
N VAL A 14 -7.30 1.84 -1.15
CA VAL A 14 -5.90 1.71 -0.72
C VAL A 14 -5.58 0.25 -0.36
N LEU A 15 -6.45 -0.41 0.41
CA LEU A 15 -6.29 -1.83 0.75
C LEU A 15 -6.41 -2.73 -0.48
N GLU A 16 -7.41 -2.49 -1.34
CA GLU A 16 -7.52 -3.23 -2.60
C GLU A 16 -6.28 -3.04 -3.49
N GLY A 17 -5.60 -1.89 -3.41
CA GLY A 17 -4.33 -1.65 -4.10
C GLY A 17 -3.17 -2.51 -3.59
N GLU A 18 -3.29 -3.08 -2.40
CA GLU A 18 -2.34 -4.05 -1.87
C GLU A 18 -2.53 -5.44 -2.49
N ASP A 19 -3.77 -5.82 -2.78
CA ASP A 19 -4.13 -7.13 -3.31
C ASP A 19 -4.20 -7.16 -4.85
N ARG A 20 -4.62 -6.07 -5.49
CA ARG A 20 -4.82 -5.95 -6.94
C ARG A 20 -4.32 -4.63 -7.49
N GLN A 21 -4.10 -4.60 -8.81
CA GLN A 21 -3.87 -3.33 -9.49
C GLN A 21 -5.15 -2.48 -9.53
N LEU A 22 -5.02 -1.23 -9.10
CA LEU A 22 -6.07 -0.23 -9.24
C LEU A 22 -6.11 0.33 -10.67
N ARG A 23 -7.31 0.60 -11.16
CA ARG A 23 -7.55 1.32 -12.41
C ARG A 23 -7.06 2.77 -12.27
N LEU A 24 -6.72 3.39 -13.40
CA LEU A 24 -6.18 4.74 -13.42
C LEU A 24 -7.08 5.77 -12.72
N LEU A 25 -8.40 5.65 -12.90
CA LEU A 25 -9.39 6.53 -12.27
C LEU A 25 -9.47 6.33 -10.74
N GLU A 26 -9.45 5.08 -10.26
CA GLU A 26 -9.43 4.78 -8.82
C GLU A 26 -8.19 5.40 -8.16
N ARG A 27 -7.03 5.25 -8.80
CA ARG A 27 -5.75 5.78 -8.34
C ARG A 27 -5.68 7.32 -8.40
N ALA A 28 -6.42 7.95 -9.31
CA ALA A 28 -6.55 9.41 -9.36
C ALA A 28 -7.47 9.92 -8.24
N GLY A 29 -8.60 9.26 -8.00
CA GLY A 29 -9.55 9.61 -6.93
C GLY A 29 -8.91 9.54 -5.54
N VAL A 30 -8.19 8.46 -5.24
CA VAL A 30 -7.44 8.32 -3.97
C VAL A 30 -6.43 9.45 -3.79
N ARG A 31 -5.65 9.77 -4.84
CA ARG A 31 -4.65 10.87 -4.79
C ARG A 31 -5.29 12.23 -4.56
N LEU A 32 -6.44 12.49 -5.16
CA LEU A 32 -7.18 13.73 -4.93
C LEU A 32 -7.71 13.81 -3.49
N HIS A 33 -8.27 12.71 -2.98
CA HIS A 33 -8.76 12.63 -1.61
C HIS A 33 -7.64 12.84 -0.57
N TRP A 34 -6.46 12.25 -0.76
CA TRP A 34 -5.30 12.46 0.13
C TRP A 34 -4.88 13.92 0.25
N ARG A 35 -5.02 14.72 -0.82
CA ARG A 35 -4.66 16.15 -0.77
C ARG A 35 -5.63 16.97 0.08
N MET A 36 -6.88 16.54 0.21
CA MET A 36 -7.91 17.24 0.98
C MET A 36 -8.14 16.66 2.39
N CYS A 37 -7.71 15.42 2.66
CA CYS A 37 -7.91 14.75 3.94
C CYS A 37 -6.60 14.21 4.51
N ALA A 38 -6.11 14.87 5.57
CA ALA A 38 -4.88 14.49 6.27
C ALA A 38 -4.95 13.09 6.90
N GLY A 39 -6.15 12.66 7.34
CA GLY A 39 -6.37 11.32 7.90
C GLY A 39 -6.12 10.23 6.87
N CYS A 40 -6.71 10.35 5.69
CA CYS A 40 -6.49 9.40 4.60
C CYS A 40 -5.05 9.43 4.08
N ALA A 41 -4.42 10.61 4.03
CA ALA A 41 -2.99 10.71 3.68
C ALA A 41 -2.09 9.98 4.69
N ARG A 42 -2.40 10.05 6.00
CA ARG A 42 -1.68 9.30 7.04
C ARG A 42 -1.91 7.80 6.90
N PHE A 43 -3.14 7.38 6.66
CA PHE A 43 -3.49 5.97 6.45
C PHE A 43 -2.70 5.36 5.28
N GLY A 44 -2.60 6.06 4.15
CA GLY A 44 -1.80 5.60 3.00
C GLY A 44 -0.34 5.33 3.36
N ARG A 45 0.29 6.23 4.13
CA ARG A 45 1.67 6.04 4.62
C ARG A 45 1.81 4.85 5.57
N GLN A 46 0.78 4.57 6.39
CA GLN A 46 0.80 3.40 7.28
C GLN A 46 0.77 2.09 6.50
N VAL A 47 -0.04 2.02 5.44
CA VAL A 47 -0.11 0.84 4.57
C VAL A 47 1.20 0.65 3.82
N GLU A 48 1.80 1.72 3.30
CA GLU A 48 3.13 1.69 2.65
C GLU A 48 4.22 1.17 3.60
N LEU A 49 4.26 1.67 4.84
CA LEU A 49 5.17 1.17 5.88
C LEU A 49 4.99 -0.32 6.14
N MET A 50 3.74 -0.81 6.22
CA MET A 50 3.46 -2.24 6.40
C MET A 50 3.98 -3.07 5.23
N ARG A 51 3.76 -2.60 3.99
CA ARG A 51 4.27 -3.25 2.77
C ARG A 51 5.79 -3.33 2.77
N GLU A 52 6.47 -2.23 3.10
CA GLU A 52 7.94 -2.17 3.16
C GLU A 52 8.49 -3.13 4.22
N ALA A 53 7.90 -3.14 5.41
CA ALA A 53 8.29 -4.03 6.49
C ALA A 53 8.16 -5.50 6.06
N MET A 54 7.01 -5.88 5.51
CA MET A 54 6.79 -7.25 5.01
C MET A 54 7.74 -7.62 3.87
N GLY A 55 8.04 -6.67 2.96
CA GLY A 55 9.01 -6.86 1.90
C GLY A 55 10.44 -7.07 2.44
N SER A 56 10.85 -6.33 3.47
CA SER A 56 12.15 -6.52 4.12
C SER A 56 12.24 -7.87 4.82
N TRP A 57 11.19 -8.29 5.52
CA TRP A 57 11.13 -9.60 6.15
C TRP A 57 11.33 -10.74 5.13
N ARG A 58 10.70 -10.66 3.95
CA ARG A 58 10.92 -11.67 2.89
C ARG A 58 12.36 -11.71 2.41
N ARG A 59 13.03 -10.56 2.28
CA ARG A 59 14.46 -10.49 1.92
C ARG A 59 15.39 -11.06 2.99
N HIS A 60 15.00 -10.98 4.26
CA HIS A 60 15.79 -11.53 5.37
C HIS A 60 15.46 -12.98 5.72
N ALA A 61 14.29 -13.47 5.29
CA ALA A 61 13.84 -14.85 5.52
C ALA A 61 14.32 -15.83 4.44
N GLU A 62 15.01 -15.37 3.40
CA GLU A 62 15.75 -16.27 2.51
C GLU A 62 16.87 -16.93 3.34
N PRO A 63 16.92 -18.27 3.43
CA PRO A 63 17.99 -18.94 4.15
C PRO A 63 19.33 -18.57 3.51
N ARG A 64 20.37 -18.46 4.33
CA ARG A 64 21.76 -18.48 3.86
C ARG A 64 22.06 -19.86 3.28
N GLU A 65 21.54 -20.19 2.10
CA GLU A 65 21.95 -21.38 1.34
C GLU A 65 23.27 -21.13 0.60
N ASN A 66 24.31 -20.70 1.32
CA ASN A 66 25.70 -20.62 0.84
C ASN A 66 26.65 -20.44 2.06
N GLU A 67 26.67 -21.42 2.97
CA GLU A 67 27.84 -21.65 3.82
C GLU A 67 28.59 -22.86 3.24
N PRO A 68 29.80 -22.68 2.65
CA PRO A 68 30.70 -23.80 2.45
C PRO A 68 31.12 -24.29 3.84
N GLY A 69 30.96 -25.59 4.08
CA GLY A 69 31.25 -26.19 5.37
C GLY A 69 32.70 -26.02 5.82
N GLU A 70 32.88 -26.04 7.14
CA GLU A 70 34.15 -26.23 7.83
C GLU A 70 34.05 -27.47 8.72
#